data_AF-A0A2P5N0V8-F1
#
_entry.id   AF-A0A2P5N0V8-F1
#
_cell.length_a   1.000
_cell.length_b   1.000
_cell.length_c   1.000
_cell.angle_alpha   90.00
_cell.angle_beta   90.00
_cell.angle_gamma   90.00
#
_symmetry.space_group_name_H-M   'P 1'
#
loop_
_entity.id
_entity.type
_entity.pdbx_description
1 polymer ?
#
loop_
_entity_poly.entity_id
_entity_poly.type
_entity_poly.pdbx_seq_one_letter_code
_entity_poly.pdbx_strand_id
1 'polypeptide(L)'
;MNKQSILSALIPEAGLQHLGSTYINWAGTGFICALIAGAIDQNSDVPYAAYYTGAVNEAIGFRFWVLLSVAGLLLLCASLPLIYLAHRYNRAVTLANRLRRVIYMFFLVGFDEGGLMIGILLANLVHASDKAALLATKSFLFSGVSFFSILLLIVLNSGLWLIGESVYNPGSKNFSGVVRFVLDKPLKFLVPGYVLFTALALVITFNRQ
;
A
#
# COMPACT_ATOMS: atom_id res chain seq x y z
N MET A 1 24.83 17.87 -0.19
CA MET A 1 23.43 17.92 0.31
C MET A 1 23.41 17.42 1.74
N ASN A 2 22.77 18.15 2.66
CA ASN A 2 22.64 17.77 4.07
C ASN A 2 21.63 16.61 4.21
N LYS A 3 21.85 15.64 5.11
CA LYS A 3 20.93 14.50 5.30
C LYS A 3 19.50 14.95 5.60
N GLN A 4 19.35 16.04 6.35
CA GLN A 4 18.04 16.63 6.66
C GLN A 4 17.33 17.19 5.42
N SER A 5 18.06 17.77 4.47
CA SER A 5 17.46 18.31 3.23
C SER A 5 17.00 17.22 2.26
N ILE A 6 17.58 16.02 2.36
CA ILE A 6 17.17 14.86 1.57
C ILE A 6 15.89 14.27 2.16
N LEU A 7 15.86 14.08 3.48
CA LEU A 7 14.68 13.53 4.16
C LEU A 7 13.45 14.42 3.98
N SER A 8 13.59 15.74 4.10
CA SER A 8 12.47 16.66 3.86
C SER A 8 11.98 16.65 2.42
N ALA A 9 12.86 16.38 1.44
CA ALA A 9 12.48 16.30 0.03
C ALA A 9 11.74 14.99 -0.33
N LEU A 10 11.86 13.94 0.49
CA LEU A 10 11.18 12.66 0.25
C LEU A 10 9.76 12.62 0.85
N ILE A 11 9.47 13.49 1.83
CA ILE A 11 8.17 13.54 2.48
C ILE A 11 7.16 14.19 1.52
N PRO A 12 6.00 13.55 1.25
CA PRO A 12 4.97 14.14 0.40
C PRO A 12 4.31 15.34 1.10
N GLU A 13 3.70 16.21 0.30
CA GLU A 13 3.05 17.44 0.77
C GLU A 13 1.94 17.17 1.82
N ALA A 14 1.31 16.00 1.79
CA ALA A 14 0.31 15.58 2.77
C ALA A 14 0.86 15.46 4.21
N GLY A 15 2.18 15.25 4.37
CA GLY A 15 2.86 15.20 5.67
C GLY A 15 2.65 13.90 6.46
N LEU A 16 3.57 13.63 7.39
CA LEU A 16 3.57 12.38 8.19
C LEU A 16 2.39 12.28 9.18
N GLN A 17 1.80 13.41 9.57
CA GLN A 17 0.61 13.42 10.41
C GLN A 17 -0.57 12.77 9.68
N HIS A 18 -0.74 13.04 8.38
CA HIS A 18 -1.76 12.41 7.56
C HIS A 18 -1.55 10.90 7.47
N LEU A 19 -0.31 10.44 7.26
CA LEU A 19 0.04 9.01 7.30
C LEU A 19 -0.43 8.38 8.61
N GLY A 20 -0.06 8.98 9.75
CA GLY A 20 -0.42 8.48 11.08
C GLY A 20 -1.92 8.41 11.30
N SER A 21 -2.67 9.47 10.97
CA SER A 21 -4.13 9.48 11.11
C SER A 21 -4.82 8.41 10.26
N THR A 22 -4.38 8.26 9.01
CA THR A 22 -5.00 7.30 8.08
C THR A 22 -4.65 5.87 8.47
N TYR A 23 -3.43 5.65 9.00
CA TYR A 23 -3.04 4.36 9.59
C TYR A 23 -3.92 3.96 10.77
N ILE A 24 -4.09 4.88 11.72
CA ILE A 24 -4.89 4.65 12.93
C ILE A 24 -6.34 4.34 12.55
N ASN A 25 -6.90 5.05 11.57
CA ASN A 25 -8.26 4.83 11.12
C ASN A 25 -8.44 3.42 10.53
N TRP A 26 -7.60 3.01 9.57
CA TRP A 26 -7.77 1.72 8.90
C TRP A 26 -7.32 0.53 9.75
N ALA A 27 -6.18 0.63 10.43
CA ALA A 27 -5.75 -0.40 11.35
C ALA A 27 -6.69 -0.50 12.56
N GLY A 28 -7.19 0.61 13.08
CA GLY A 28 -8.20 0.63 14.14
C GLY A 28 -9.50 -0.02 13.71
N THR A 29 -10.00 0.31 12.51
CA THR A 29 -11.18 -0.34 11.91
C THR A 29 -10.96 -1.85 11.80
N GLY A 30 -9.84 -2.29 11.21
CA GLY A 30 -9.53 -3.71 11.07
C GLY A 30 -9.45 -4.44 12.42
N PHE A 31 -8.83 -3.81 13.41
CA PHE A 31 -8.69 -4.34 14.77
C PHE A 31 -10.06 -4.52 15.46
N ILE A 32 -10.89 -3.47 15.47
CA ILE A 32 -12.22 -3.50 16.09
C ILE A 32 -13.12 -4.52 15.38
N CYS A 33 -13.13 -4.54 14.05
CA CYS A 33 -13.90 -5.51 13.28
C CYS A 33 -13.50 -6.95 13.60
N ALA A 34 -12.21 -7.23 13.75
CA ALA A 34 -11.74 -8.57 14.13
C ALA A 34 -12.20 -8.97 15.54
N LEU A 35 -12.18 -8.06 16.51
CA LEU A 35 -12.67 -8.33 17.86
C LEU A 35 -14.18 -8.57 17.90
N ILE A 36 -14.97 -7.73 17.22
CA ILE A 36 -16.43 -7.90 17.13
C ILE A 36 -16.76 -9.24 16.46
N ALA A 37 -16.09 -9.57 15.36
CA ALA A 37 -16.29 -10.84 14.67
C ALA A 37 -15.96 -12.02 15.60
N GLY A 38 -14.85 -11.96 16.33
CA GLY A 38 -14.48 -12.97 17.33
C GLY A 38 -15.50 -13.13 18.46
N ALA A 39 -16.08 -12.04 18.94
CA ALA A 39 -17.12 -12.07 19.97
C ALA A 39 -18.44 -12.67 19.46
N ILE A 40 -18.83 -12.39 18.21
CA ILE A 40 -20.00 -13.01 17.57
C ILE A 40 -19.78 -14.52 17.43
N ASP A 41 -18.57 -14.95 17.06
CA ASP A 41 -18.20 -16.36 16.88
C ASP A 41 -18.26 -17.21 18.16
N GLN A 42 -18.13 -16.58 19.32
CA GLN A 42 -18.28 -17.26 20.61
C GLN A 42 -19.76 -17.51 20.95
N ASN A 43 -20.67 -16.71 20.40
CA ASN A 43 -22.10 -16.74 20.72
C ASN A 43 -22.96 -17.36 19.61
N SER A 44 -22.35 -17.86 18.53
CA SER A 44 -23.06 -18.46 17.40
C SER A 44 -22.63 -19.90 17.17
N ASP A 45 -23.61 -20.78 16.92
CA ASP A 45 -23.40 -22.19 16.57
C ASP A 45 -22.75 -22.35 15.18
N VAL A 46 -22.90 -21.35 14.31
CA VAL A 46 -22.22 -21.25 13.02
C VAL A 46 -21.11 -20.20 13.16
N PRO A 47 -19.85 -20.49 12.81
CA PRO A 47 -18.77 -19.51 12.90
C PRO A 47 -19.00 -18.39 11.86
N TYR A 48 -19.71 -17.36 12.30
CA TYR A 48 -20.08 -16.16 11.58
C TYR A 48 -18.85 -15.37 11.12
N ALA A 49 -17.82 -15.27 11.96
CA ALA A 49 -16.51 -14.77 11.59
C ALA A 49 -15.88 -15.68 10.55
N ALA A 50 -15.91 -17.01 10.64
CA ALA A 50 -15.32 -17.84 9.58
C ALA A 50 -15.96 -17.66 8.19
N TYR A 51 -17.26 -17.39 8.13
CA TYR A 51 -17.95 -17.06 6.88
C TYR A 51 -17.54 -15.68 6.34
N TYR A 52 -17.56 -14.63 7.19
CA TYR A 52 -17.21 -13.27 6.76
C TYR A 52 -15.71 -13.04 6.58
N THR A 53 -14.86 -13.57 7.46
CA THR A 53 -13.40 -13.55 7.29
C THR A 53 -12.95 -14.47 6.17
N GLY A 54 -13.70 -15.51 5.80
CA GLY A 54 -13.49 -16.27 4.57
C GLY A 54 -13.78 -15.40 3.33
N ALA A 55 -14.95 -14.77 3.27
CA ALA A 55 -15.32 -13.87 2.18
C ALA A 55 -14.41 -12.62 2.09
N VAL A 56 -14.00 -12.05 3.22
CA VAL A 56 -13.03 -10.94 3.30
C VAL A 56 -11.62 -11.43 2.97
N ASN A 57 -11.21 -12.65 3.33
CA ASN A 57 -9.92 -13.20 2.87
C ASN A 57 -9.89 -13.46 1.36
N GLU A 58 -11.01 -13.90 0.79
CA GLU A 58 -11.14 -14.14 -0.65
C GLU A 58 -11.24 -12.83 -1.45
N ALA A 59 -11.91 -11.80 -0.90
CA ALA A 59 -12.08 -10.51 -1.57
C ALA A 59 -10.93 -9.51 -1.29
N ILE A 60 -10.36 -9.53 -0.09
CA ILE A 60 -9.35 -8.60 0.46
C ILE A 60 -8.19 -9.43 1.05
N GLY A 61 -7.62 -10.30 0.21
CA GLY A 61 -6.50 -11.14 0.60
C GLY A 61 -5.14 -10.45 0.42
N PHE A 62 -4.09 -10.97 1.07
CA PHE A 62 -2.69 -10.55 0.83
C PHE A 62 -2.35 -10.54 -0.66
N ARG A 63 -2.84 -11.54 -1.42
CA ARG A 63 -2.61 -11.64 -2.86
C ARG A 63 -3.23 -10.48 -3.64
N PHE A 64 -4.42 -10.02 -3.21
CA PHE A 64 -5.07 -8.86 -3.80
C PHE A 64 -4.30 -7.57 -3.47
N TRP A 65 -3.87 -7.40 -2.21
CA TRP A 65 -3.00 -6.30 -1.80
C TRP A 65 -1.68 -6.26 -2.60
N VAL A 66 -1.03 -7.42 -2.78
CA VAL A 66 0.17 -7.55 -3.64
C VAL A 66 -0.15 -7.19 -5.08
N LEU A 67 -1.26 -7.67 -5.63
CA LEU A 67 -1.67 -7.36 -7.00
C LEU A 67 -1.89 -5.85 -7.20
N LEU A 68 -2.61 -5.19 -6.29
CA LEU A 68 -2.83 -3.75 -6.33
C LEU A 68 -1.50 -2.98 -6.25
N SER A 69 -0.62 -3.39 -5.35
CA SER A 69 0.70 -2.79 -5.15
C SER A 69 1.56 -2.89 -6.42
N VAL A 70 1.64 -4.09 -7.00
CA VAL A 70 2.40 -4.36 -8.23
C VAL A 70 1.79 -3.61 -9.42
N ALA A 71 0.47 -3.64 -9.58
CA ALA A 71 -0.22 -2.92 -10.65
C ALA A 71 0.02 -1.40 -10.54
N GLY A 72 -0.08 -0.83 -9.33
CA GLY A 72 0.21 0.58 -9.07
C GLY A 72 1.65 0.95 -9.40
N LEU A 73 2.63 0.10 -9.03
CA LEU A 73 4.04 0.29 -9.36
C LEU A 73 4.32 0.20 -10.87
N LEU A 74 3.72 -0.77 -11.57
CA LEU A 74 3.87 -0.92 -13.01
C LEU A 74 3.26 0.27 -13.76
N LEU A 75 2.06 0.71 -13.35
CA LEU A 75 1.42 1.91 -13.90
C LEU A 75 2.26 3.16 -13.63
N LEU A 76 2.83 3.28 -12.42
CA LEU A 76 3.75 4.36 -12.09
C LEU A 76 4.95 4.35 -13.03
N CYS A 77 5.62 3.20 -13.19
CA CYS A 77 6.76 3.08 -14.10
C CYS A 77 6.37 3.51 -15.52
N ALA A 78 5.34 2.91 -16.09
CA ALA A 78 4.87 3.25 -17.44
C ALA A 78 4.50 4.75 -17.58
N SER A 79 4.03 5.39 -16.52
CA SER A 79 3.63 6.80 -16.51
C SER A 79 4.77 7.80 -16.31
N LEU A 80 5.89 7.40 -15.69
CA LEU A 80 6.98 8.33 -15.32
C LEU A 80 7.53 9.13 -16.52
N PRO A 81 7.76 8.53 -17.70
CA PRO A 81 8.19 9.30 -18.87
C PRO A 81 7.16 10.36 -19.29
N LEU A 82 5.86 10.03 -19.22
CA LEU A 82 4.79 10.96 -19.55
C LEU A 82 4.69 12.09 -18.52
N ILE A 83 4.85 11.79 -17.23
CA ILE A 83 4.88 12.79 -16.16
C ILE A 83 6.08 13.72 -16.33
N TYR A 84 7.26 13.16 -16.65
CA TYR A 84 8.46 13.93 -16.95
C TYR A 84 8.26 14.88 -18.15
N LEU A 85 7.70 14.37 -19.26
CA LEU A 85 7.41 15.17 -20.45
C LEU A 85 6.37 16.26 -20.15
N ALA A 86 5.32 15.95 -19.38
CA ALA A 86 4.32 16.94 -18.98
C ALA A 86 4.88 18.04 -18.09
N HIS A 87 5.89 17.72 -17.26
CA HIS A 87 6.59 18.71 -16.44
C HIS A 87 7.42 19.70 -17.29
N ARG A 88 7.99 19.23 -18.41
CA ARG A 88 8.81 20.08 -19.30
C ARG A 88 8.01 20.73 -20.44
N TYR A 89 6.93 20.10 -20.88
CA TYR A 89 6.10 20.50 -22.00
C TYR A 89 4.63 20.54 -21.60
N ASN A 90 4.03 21.74 -21.68
CA ASN A 90 2.67 22.00 -21.18
C ASN A 90 1.55 21.22 -21.93
N ARG A 91 1.87 20.57 -23.05
CA ARG A 91 0.88 19.87 -23.91
C ARG A 91 0.35 18.55 -23.34
N ALA A 92 1.08 17.91 -22.41
CA ALA A 92 0.72 16.59 -21.86
C ALA A 92 0.17 16.64 -20.43
N VAL A 93 0.02 17.83 -19.83
CA VAL A 93 -0.33 18.02 -18.42
C VAL A 93 -1.67 17.38 -18.06
N THR A 94 -2.71 17.54 -18.90
CA THR A 94 -4.04 16.98 -18.62
C THR A 94 -4.02 15.45 -18.57
N LEU A 95 -3.35 14.81 -19.52
CA LEU A 95 -3.25 13.35 -19.58
C LEU A 95 -2.41 12.83 -18.41
N ALA A 96 -1.28 13.47 -18.13
CA ALA A 96 -0.43 13.15 -16.99
C ALA A 96 -1.21 13.28 -15.66
N ASN A 97 -2.02 14.33 -15.48
CA ASN A 97 -2.81 14.52 -14.27
C ASN A 97 -3.87 13.43 -14.08
N ARG A 98 -4.56 13.02 -15.15
CA ARG A 98 -5.52 11.91 -15.10
C ARG A 98 -4.82 10.61 -14.72
N LEU A 99 -3.69 10.32 -15.35
CA LEU A 99 -2.93 9.11 -15.07
C LEU A 99 -2.38 9.09 -13.64
N ARG A 100 -1.84 10.22 -13.16
CA ARG A 100 -1.39 10.40 -11.77
C ARG A 100 -2.53 10.14 -10.78
N ARG A 101 -3.74 10.61 -11.06
CA ARG A 101 -4.92 10.35 -10.22
C ARG A 101 -5.29 8.86 -10.21
N VAL A 102 -5.23 8.17 -11.34
CA VAL A 102 -5.49 6.72 -11.40
C VAL A 102 -4.45 5.97 -10.57
N ILE A 103 -3.16 6.26 -10.76
CA ILE A 103 -2.06 5.64 -10.01
C ILE A 103 -2.20 5.90 -8.51
N TYR A 104 -2.56 7.13 -8.13
CA TYR A 104 -2.85 7.48 -6.75
C TYR A 104 -3.93 6.59 -6.14
N MET A 105 -5.02 6.33 -6.86
CA MET A 105 -6.08 5.46 -6.35
C MET A 105 -5.59 4.02 -6.12
N PHE A 106 -4.73 3.48 -6.98
CA PHE A 106 -4.14 2.14 -6.76
C PHE A 106 -3.32 2.10 -5.46
N PHE A 107 -2.49 3.12 -5.21
CA PHE A 107 -1.71 3.20 -3.99
C PHE A 107 -2.53 3.48 -2.74
N LEU A 108 -3.58 4.32 -2.86
CA LEU A 108 -4.49 4.64 -1.77
C LEU A 108 -5.28 3.40 -1.34
N VAL A 109 -5.92 2.71 -2.30
CA VAL A 109 -6.64 1.47 -2.00
C VAL A 109 -5.68 0.42 -1.45
N GLY A 110 -4.50 0.25 -2.05
CA GLY A 110 -3.48 -0.64 -1.50
C GLY A 110 -3.08 -0.30 -0.06
N PHE A 111 -2.96 0.99 0.26
CA PHE A 111 -2.64 1.45 1.61
C PHE A 111 -3.76 1.16 2.62
N ASP A 112 -4.99 1.48 2.25
CA ASP A 112 -6.18 1.30 3.09
C ASP A 112 -6.39 -0.18 3.41
N GLU A 113 -6.30 -1.05 2.40
CA GLU A 113 -6.40 -2.50 2.56
C GLU A 113 -5.25 -3.07 3.41
N GLY A 114 -4.03 -2.59 3.19
CA GLY A 114 -2.89 -2.98 4.02
C GLY A 114 -3.05 -2.55 5.48
N GLY A 115 -3.62 -1.37 5.73
CA GLY A 115 -3.95 -0.87 7.06
C GLY A 115 -4.96 -1.76 7.77
N LEU A 116 -6.06 -2.12 7.08
CA LEU A 116 -7.07 -3.05 7.57
C LEU A 116 -6.45 -4.40 7.95
N MET A 117 -5.62 -4.98 7.07
CA MET A 117 -4.93 -6.24 7.32
C MET A 117 -4.05 -6.18 8.56
N ILE A 118 -3.28 -5.10 8.75
CA ILE A 118 -2.44 -4.92 9.94
C ILE A 118 -3.29 -4.88 11.21
N GLY A 119 -4.42 -4.17 11.18
CA GLY A 119 -5.38 -4.14 12.29
C GLY A 119 -5.87 -5.53 12.69
N ILE A 120 -6.28 -6.33 11.71
CA ILE A 120 -6.74 -7.71 11.93
C ILE A 120 -5.62 -8.59 12.49
N LEU A 121 -4.40 -8.47 11.96
CA LEU A 121 -3.23 -9.22 12.43
C LEU A 121 -2.88 -8.87 13.89
N LEU A 122 -2.95 -7.59 14.25
CA LEU A 122 -2.74 -7.13 15.62
C LEU A 122 -3.82 -7.66 16.57
N ALA A 123 -5.09 -7.69 16.14
CA ALA A 123 -6.17 -8.26 16.95
C ALA A 123 -5.94 -9.75 17.22
N ASN A 124 -5.50 -10.50 16.21
CA ASN A 124 -5.18 -11.93 16.36
C ASN A 124 -4.00 -12.19 17.31
N LEU A 125 -3.03 -11.26 17.42
CA LEU A 125 -1.95 -11.37 18.42
C LEU A 125 -2.44 -11.16 19.85
N VAL A 126 -3.47 -10.34 20.04
CA VAL A 126 -4.01 -9.99 21.38
C VAL A 126 -5.09 -10.98 21.82
N HIS A 127 -5.89 -11.52 20.90
CA HIS A 127 -6.96 -12.48 21.16
C HIS A 127 -6.74 -13.77 20.37
N ALA A 128 -5.87 -14.65 20.86
CA ALA A 128 -5.72 -16.00 20.33
C ALA A 128 -6.88 -16.89 20.85
N SER A 129 -7.98 -16.97 20.09
CA SER A 129 -9.04 -17.96 20.35
C SER A 129 -8.72 -19.26 19.59
N ASP A 130 -9.11 -20.42 20.13
CA ASP A 130 -8.91 -21.72 19.44
C ASP A 130 -9.64 -21.79 18.08
N LYS A 131 -10.69 -20.97 17.86
CA LYS A 131 -11.34 -20.80 16.55
C LYS A 131 -10.56 -19.88 15.61
N ALA A 132 -9.72 -18.97 16.12
CA ALA A 132 -8.78 -18.19 15.31
C ALA A 132 -7.68 -19.06 14.68
N ALA A 133 -7.35 -20.21 15.29
CA ALA A 133 -6.46 -21.20 14.69
C ALA A 133 -7.07 -21.85 13.42
N LEU A 134 -8.38 -22.07 13.39
CA LEU A 134 -9.10 -22.55 12.19
C LEU A 134 -9.07 -21.51 11.05
N LEU A 135 -9.12 -20.23 11.41
CA LEU A 135 -8.94 -19.12 10.48
C LEU A 135 -7.51 -18.95 9.98
N ALA A 136 -6.55 -19.22 10.86
CA ALA A 136 -5.14 -19.32 10.53
C ALA A 136 -4.82 -20.45 9.55
N THR A 137 -5.52 -21.58 9.65
CA THR A 137 -5.35 -22.70 8.71
C THR A 137 -6.04 -22.51 7.35
N LYS A 138 -7.11 -21.70 7.26
CA LYS A 138 -7.82 -21.46 5.98
C LYS A 138 -7.34 -20.23 5.23
N SER A 139 -6.73 -19.28 5.92
CA SER A 139 -6.15 -18.12 5.29
C SER A 139 -4.64 -18.17 5.34
N PHE A 140 -4.03 -18.19 4.16
CA PHE A 140 -2.58 -18.05 3.98
C PHE A 140 -2.02 -16.76 4.60
N LEU A 141 -2.88 -15.78 4.96
CA LEU A 141 -2.50 -14.57 5.71
C LEU A 141 -2.10 -14.84 7.17
N PHE A 142 -2.54 -15.97 7.75
CA PHE A 142 -2.59 -16.14 9.20
C PHE A 142 -1.86 -17.40 9.73
N SER A 143 -1.36 -18.28 8.86
CA SER A 143 -0.51 -19.41 9.30
C SER A 143 0.93 -18.92 9.57
N GLY A 144 1.31 -18.75 10.84
CA GLY A 144 2.68 -18.40 11.23
C GLY A 144 3.04 -16.92 11.04
N VAL A 145 2.11 -16.02 11.35
CA VAL A 145 2.38 -14.58 11.35
C VAL A 145 3.36 -14.25 12.46
N SER A 146 4.61 -14.01 12.09
CA SER A 146 5.61 -13.50 13.02
C SER A 146 5.41 -12.00 13.25
N PHE A 147 5.80 -11.50 14.43
CA PHE A 147 5.89 -10.06 14.70
C PHE A 147 6.68 -9.32 13.58
N PHE A 148 7.73 -9.95 13.05
CA PHE A 148 8.53 -9.41 11.94
C PHE A 148 7.74 -9.27 10.64
N SER A 149 6.81 -10.18 10.35
CA SER A 149 5.95 -10.09 9.16
C SER A 149 5.02 -8.88 9.23
N ILE A 150 4.49 -8.58 10.42
CA ILE A 150 3.65 -7.38 10.66
C ILE A 150 4.50 -6.12 10.52
N LEU A 151 5.70 -6.09 11.11
CA LEU A 151 6.62 -4.96 10.97
C LEU A 151 6.98 -4.69 9.51
N LEU A 152 7.27 -5.75 8.74
CA LEU A 152 7.57 -5.63 7.31
C LEU A 152 6.36 -5.10 6.54
N LEU A 153 5.15 -5.60 6.83
CA LEU A 153 3.91 -5.11 6.22
C LEU A 153 3.70 -3.63 6.56
N ILE A 154 3.99 -3.20 7.79
CA ILE A 154 3.90 -1.79 8.18
C ILE A 154 4.78 -0.90 7.30
N VAL A 155 6.04 -1.33 7.11
CA VAL A 155 7.02 -0.61 6.30
C VAL A 155 6.59 -0.57 4.84
N LEU A 156 6.22 -1.70 4.26
CA LEU A 156 5.80 -1.78 2.86
C LEU A 156 4.53 -0.96 2.60
N ASN A 157 3.54 -1.06 3.50
CA ASN A 157 2.30 -0.31 3.40
C ASN A 157 2.55 1.20 3.48
N SER A 158 3.39 1.65 4.41
CA SER A 158 3.82 3.05 4.50
C SER A 158 4.53 3.53 3.23
N GLY A 159 5.26 2.63 2.56
CA GLY A 159 5.86 2.87 1.25
C GLY A 159 4.82 3.13 0.15
N LEU A 160 3.73 2.37 0.12
CA LEU A 160 2.62 2.60 -0.82
C LEU A 160 1.99 3.99 -0.63
N TRP A 161 1.71 4.36 0.62
CA TRP A 161 1.19 5.70 0.94
C TRP A 161 2.15 6.80 0.49
N LEU A 162 3.43 6.64 0.82
CA LEU A 162 4.46 7.62 0.51
C LEU A 162 4.62 7.82 -1.00
N ILE A 163 4.57 6.74 -1.79
CA ILE A 163 4.57 6.81 -3.24
C ILE A 163 3.26 7.42 -3.76
N GLY A 164 2.10 6.99 -3.26
CA GLY A 164 0.78 7.50 -3.66
C GLY A 164 0.68 9.02 -3.50
N GLU A 165 0.90 9.52 -2.28
CA GLU A 165 0.85 10.96 -1.97
C GLU A 165 1.95 11.77 -2.69
N SER A 166 3.05 11.11 -3.07
CA SER A 166 4.08 11.73 -3.92
C SER A 166 3.62 11.85 -5.38
N VAL A 167 2.85 10.90 -5.91
CA VAL A 167 2.36 10.92 -7.30
C VAL A 167 1.29 11.99 -7.51
N TYR A 168 0.36 12.12 -6.57
CA TYR A 168 -0.74 13.07 -6.69
C TYR A 168 -1.23 13.49 -5.32
N ASN A 169 -1.17 14.79 -5.04
CA ASN A 169 -1.82 15.39 -3.88
C ASN A 169 -3.22 15.90 -4.28
N PRO A 170 -4.31 15.45 -3.61
CA PRO A 170 -5.66 15.89 -3.93
C PRO A 170 -5.90 17.40 -3.75
N GLY A 171 -5.21 18.03 -2.79
CA GLY A 171 -5.32 19.45 -2.47
C GLY A 171 -4.62 20.35 -3.50
N SER A 172 -3.34 20.11 -3.77
CA SER A 172 -2.54 20.94 -4.69
C SER A 172 -2.62 20.51 -6.15
N LYS A 173 -3.13 19.29 -6.43
CA LYS A 173 -3.17 18.63 -7.75
C LYS A 173 -1.77 18.43 -8.38
N ASN A 174 -0.71 18.60 -7.60
CA ASN A 174 0.67 18.47 -8.02
C ASN A 174 1.29 17.15 -7.51
N PHE A 175 2.50 16.85 -7.98
CA PHE A 175 3.31 15.75 -7.46
C PHE A 175 4.35 16.31 -6.50
N SER A 176 4.76 15.52 -5.52
CA SER A 176 5.65 15.94 -4.44
C SER A 176 6.56 14.80 -4.00
N GLY A 177 7.31 15.00 -2.90
CA GLY A 177 8.09 13.95 -2.25
C GLY A 177 9.03 13.19 -3.18
N VAL A 178 8.97 11.86 -3.11
CA VAL A 178 9.84 10.96 -3.88
C VAL A 178 9.72 11.15 -5.37
N VAL A 179 8.50 11.33 -5.89
CA VAL A 179 8.28 11.48 -7.34
C VAL A 179 8.93 12.77 -7.83
N ARG A 180 8.79 13.87 -7.08
CA ARG A 180 9.47 15.12 -7.41
C ARG A 180 10.98 14.98 -7.32
N PHE A 181 11.48 14.37 -6.25
CA PHE A 181 12.91 14.12 -6.07
C PHE A 181 13.51 13.30 -7.22
N VAL A 182 12.77 12.31 -7.73
CA VAL A 182 13.17 11.49 -8.88
C VAL A 182 13.16 12.35 -10.15
N LEU A 183 12.07 13.05 -10.45
CA LEU A 183 11.91 13.82 -11.70
C LEU A 183 12.84 15.03 -11.81
N ASP A 184 13.24 15.63 -10.69
CA ASP A 184 14.15 16.77 -10.65
C ASP A 184 15.63 16.36 -10.92
N LYS A 185 15.95 15.06 -10.96
CA LYS A 185 17.29 14.57 -11.29
C LYS A 185 17.57 14.49 -12.79
N PRO A 186 18.84 14.60 -13.22
CA PRO A 186 19.19 14.47 -14.63
C PRO A 186 18.82 13.09 -15.18
N LEU A 187 18.25 13.06 -16.39
CA LEU A 187 17.85 11.85 -17.15
C LEU A 187 18.94 10.76 -17.17
N LYS A 188 20.22 11.13 -17.24
CA LYS A 188 21.36 10.21 -17.24
C LYS A 188 21.39 9.27 -16.03
N PHE A 189 20.89 9.71 -14.88
CA PHE A 189 20.81 8.91 -13.65
C PHE A 189 19.46 8.21 -13.48
N LEU A 190 18.42 8.71 -14.14
CA LEU A 190 17.07 8.14 -14.06
C LEU A 190 16.91 6.92 -14.94
N VAL A 191 17.45 6.92 -16.16
CA VAL A 191 17.23 5.84 -17.14
C VAL A 191 17.74 4.48 -16.63
N PRO A 192 18.95 4.34 -16.07
CA PRO A 192 19.42 3.04 -15.57
C PRO A 192 18.60 2.54 -14.38
N GLY A 193 18.29 3.44 -13.43
CA GLY A 193 17.50 3.10 -12.25
C GLY A 193 16.06 2.73 -12.62
N TYR A 194 15.48 3.45 -13.58
CA TYR A 194 14.15 3.16 -14.13
C TYR A 194 14.10 1.80 -14.81
N VAL A 195 15.06 1.48 -15.69
CA VAL A 195 15.13 0.19 -16.38
C VAL A 195 15.33 -0.94 -15.38
N LEU A 196 16.23 -0.78 -14.41
CA LEU A 196 16.49 -1.78 -13.38
C LEU A 196 15.26 -2.02 -12.50
N PHE A 197 14.60 -0.96 -12.03
CA PHE A 197 13.41 -1.05 -11.19
C PHE A 197 12.24 -1.69 -11.95
N THR A 198 12.01 -1.28 -13.20
CA THR A 198 10.97 -1.87 -14.06
C THR A 198 11.25 -3.35 -14.32
N ALA A 199 12.50 -3.71 -14.62
CA ALA A 199 12.90 -5.11 -14.82
C ALA A 199 12.75 -5.95 -13.55
N LEU A 200 13.15 -5.44 -12.39
CA LEU A 200 12.94 -6.08 -11.09
C LEU A 200 11.46 -6.31 -10.81
N ALA A 201 10.62 -5.30 -11.03
CA ALA A 201 9.17 -5.44 -10.85
C ALA A 201 8.59 -6.54 -11.75
N LEU A 202 8.98 -6.57 -13.04
CA LEU A 202 8.54 -7.60 -13.97
C LEU A 202 9.04 -8.99 -13.54
N VAL A 203 10.32 -9.14 -13.19
CA VAL A 203 10.89 -10.42 -12.74
C VAL A 203 10.19 -10.93 -11.48
N ILE A 204 9.97 -10.10 -10.47
CA ILE A 204 9.26 -10.49 -9.25
C ILE A 204 7.82 -10.94 -9.56
N THR A 205 7.20 -10.32 -10.56
CA THR A 205 5.82 -10.62 -10.96
C THR A 205 5.72 -11.92 -11.77
N PHE A 206 6.67 -12.18 -12.68
CA PHE A 206 6.64 -13.34 -13.57
C PHE A 206 7.29 -14.61 -13.00
N ASN A 207 8.32 -14.49 -12.15
CA ASN A 207 9.01 -15.66 -11.55
C ASN A 207 8.33 -16.22 -10.29
N ARG A 208 7.09 -15.81 -9.97
CA ARG A 208 6.30 -16.38 -8.87
C ARG A 208 5.18 -17.33 -9.36
N GLN A 209 5.30 -17.86 -10.58
CA GLN A 209 4.62 -19.11 -10.99
C GLN A 209 5.45 -20.31 -10.53
#